data_AF-A0A9X3L5E8-F1
#
_entry.id   AF-A0A9X3L5E8-F1
#
_cell.length_a   1.000
_cell.length_b   1.000
_cell.length_c   1.000
_cell.angle_alpha   90.00
_cell.angle_beta   90.00
_cell.angle_gamma   90.00
#
_symmetry.space_group_name_H-M   'P 1'
#
loop_
_entity.id
_entity.type
_entity.pdbx_description
1 polymer ?
#
loop_
_entity_poly.entity_id
_entity_poly.type
_entity_poly.pdbx_seq_one_letter_code
_entity_poly.pdbx_strand_id
1 'polypeptide(L)'
;MFPLRPLSALFLFACTLPAHAAEECVARFDAGVARYQEAVGVQKGRETANWQELNGLLCQGRLDLLDMEFALVDDYEQCARNGGKFPEQTARAMQDRSDNLAARKSAWIDTCGPYMKQ
;
A
#
# COMPACT_ATOMS: atom_id res chain seq x y z
N MET A 1 -33.90 45.99 34.04
CA MET A 1 -34.67 44.80 33.60
C MET A 1 -33.75 43.94 32.74
N PHE A 2 -33.62 42.67 33.13
CA PHE A 2 -32.77 41.61 32.55
C PHE A 2 -33.24 41.24 31.11
N PRO A 3 -32.46 40.46 30.33
CA PRO A 3 -31.89 40.81 29.02
C PRO A 3 -32.50 39.93 27.90
N LEU A 4 -31.98 39.94 26.67
CA LEU A 4 -31.74 38.67 25.96
C LEU A 4 -30.73 38.85 24.81
N ARG A 5 -29.71 38.00 24.88
CA ARG A 5 -28.55 37.83 24.01
C ARG A 5 -28.89 36.89 22.83
N PRO A 6 -27.98 36.68 21.87
CA PRO A 6 -28.29 36.31 20.49
C PRO A 6 -28.58 34.81 20.33
N LEU A 7 -29.45 34.47 19.38
CA LEU A 7 -29.57 33.10 18.85
C LEU A 7 -28.34 32.79 17.99
N SER A 8 -27.23 32.49 18.67
CA SER A 8 -26.15 31.68 18.10
C SER A 8 -26.76 30.32 17.77
N ALA A 9 -27.18 30.15 16.51
CA ALA A 9 -27.48 28.84 15.95
C ALA A 9 -26.19 28.02 15.99
N LEU A 10 -26.05 27.21 17.05
CA LEU A 10 -25.06 26.16 17.16
C LEU A 10 -25.26 25.21 15.97
N PHE A 11 -24.44 25.40 14.93
CA PHE A 11 -24.08 24.32 14.02
C PHE A 11 -23.24 23.32 14.82
N LEU A 12 -23.91 22.41 15.54
CA LEU A 12 -23.31 21.17 16.02
C LEU A 12 -23.16 20.25 14.82
N PHE A 13 -22.18 20.53 13.97
CA PHE A 13 -21.67 19.54 13.04
C PHE A 13 -20.92 18.52 13.90
N ALA A 14 -21.60 17.41 14.24
CA ALA A 14 -20.98 16.31 14.95
C ALA A 14 -19.82 15.78 14.10
N CYS A 15 -18.58 16.12 14.48
CA CYS A 15 -17.37 15.55 13.91
C CYS A 15 -17.24 14.08 14.33
N THR A 16 -18.00 13.17 13.72
CA THR A 16 -17.77 11.72 13.79
C THR A 16 -16.95 11.21 12.60
N LEU A 17 -16.43 12.12 11.76
CA LEU A 17 -15.69 11.82 10.53
C LEU A 17 -14.39 10.99 10.68
N PRO A 18 -13.58 11.04 11.76
CA PRO A 18 -12.28 10.38 11.73
C PRO A 18 -12.36 8.86 11.88
N ALA A 19 -13.38 8.32 12.56
CA ALA A 19 -13.47 6.88 12.84
C ALA A 19 -13.84 6.07 11.57
N HIS A 20 -14.86 6.51 10.83
CA HIS A 20 -15.25 5.85 9.57
C HIS A 20 -14.16 5.94 8.50
N ALA A 21 -13.51 7.10 8.36
CA ALA A 21 -12.41 7.27 7.41
C ALA A 21 -11.21 6.36 7.74
N ALA A 22 -10.95 6.11 9.04
CA ALA A 22 -9.90 5.20 9.49
C ALA A 22 -10.23 3.73 9.17
N GLU A 23 -11.46 3.28 9.39
CA GLU A 23 -11.89 1.91 9.05
C GLU A 23 -11.85 1.67 7.53
N GLU A 24 -12.33 2.63 6.73
CA GLU A 24 -12.32 2.54 5.27
C GLU A 24 -10.90 2.49 4.70
N CYS A 25 -9.94 3.22 5.27
CA CYS A 25 -8.56 3.18 4.79
C CYS A 25 -7.86 1.86 5.14
N VAL A 26 -8.13 1.29 6.33
CA VAL A 26 -7.62 -0.03 6.71
C VAL A 26 -8.18 -1.10 5.78
N ALA A 27 -9.49 -1.08 5.52
CA ALA A 27 -10.12 -2.03 4.59
C ALA A 27 -9.55 -1.93 3.17
N ARG A 28 -9.24 -0.72 2.70
CA ARG A 28 -8.59 -0.50 1.41
C ARG A 28 -7.17 -1.06 1.38
N PHE A 29 -6.40 -0.84 2.44
CA PHE A 29 -5.07 -1.41 2.60
C PHE A 29 -5.13 -2.95 2.55
N ASP A 30 -6.04 -3.56 3.31
CA ASP A 30 -6.21 -5.02 3.34
C ASP A 30 -6.60 -5.59 1.97
N ALA A 31 -7.48 -4.90 1.23
CA ALA A 31 -7.80 -5.24 -0.15
C ALA A 31 -6.60 -5.08 -1.10
N GLY A 32 -5.73 -4.09 -0.86
CA GLY A 32 -4.45 -3.95 -1.53
C GLY A 32 -3.55 -5.17 -1.27
N VAL A 33 -3.40 -5.57 0.00
CA VAL A 33 -2.58 -6.72 0.39
C VAL A 33 -3.08 -8.00 -0.29
N ALA A 34 -4.39 -8.23 -0.33
CA ALA A 34 -4.98 -9.38 -1.00
C ALA A 34 -4.64 -9.41 -2.50
N ARG A 35 -4.80 -8.27 -3.21
CA ARG A 35 -4.44 -8.15 -4.64
C ARG A 35 -2.96 -8.38 -4.89
N TYR A 36 -2.09 -7.87 -4.01
CA TYR A 36 -0.66 -8.12 -4.08
C TYR A 36 -0.33 -9.61 -3.91
N GLN A 37 -0.94 -10.29 -2.94
CA GLN A 37 -0.72 -11.73 -2.73
C GLN A 37 -1.17 -12.57 -3.93
N GLU A 38 -2.30 -12.22 -4.55
CA GLU A 38 -2.76 -12.84 -5.79
C GLU A 38 -1.75 -12.66 -6.92
N ALA A 39 -1.29 -11.41 -7.14
CA ALA A 39 -0.28 -11.11 -8.15
C ALA A 39 1.04 -11.87 -7.92
N VAL A 40 1.49 -11.97 -6.66
CA VAL A 40 2.65 -12.79 -6.28
C VAL A 40 2.43 -14.25 -6.66
N GLY A 41 1.24 -14.79 -6.40
CA GLY A 41 0.88 -16.16 -6.76
C GLY A 41 0.96 -16.40 -8.28
N VAL A 42 0.36 -15.49 -9.07
CA VAL A 42 0.39 -15.56 -10.54
C VAL A 42 1.82 -15.50 -11.05
N GLN A 43 2.62 -14.56 -10.56
CA GLN A 43 4.00 -14.39 -11.00
C GLN A 43 4.87 -15.60 -10.66
N LYS A 44 4.75 -16.16 -9.44
CA LYS A 44 5.42 -17.41 -9.06
C LYS A 44 5.02 -18.58 -9.96
N GLY A 45 3.75 -18.65 -10.35
CA GLY A 45 3.27 -19.63 -11.31
C GLY A 45 3.97 -19.49 -12.67
N ARG A 46 4.10 -18.27 -13.19
CA ARG A 46 4.81 -17.99 -14.45
C ARG A 46 6.29 -18.34 -14.36
N GLU A 47 6.95 -17.98 -13.27
CA GLU A 47 8.36 -18.31 -13.03
C GLU A 47 8.59 -19.82 -12.95
N THR A 48 7.69 -20.54 -12.27
CA THR A 48 7.76 -22.01 -12.17
C THR A 48 7.54 -22.66 -13.53
N ALA A 49 6.57 -22.18 -14.30
CA ALA A 49 6.30 -22.66 -15.66
C ALA A 49 7.48 -22.42 -16.62
N ASN A 50 8.30 -21.41 -16.35
CA ASN A 50 9.51 -21.10 -17.12
C ASN A 50 10.81 -21.64 -16.48
N TRP A 51 10.72 -22.62 -15.58
CA TRP A 51 11.89 -23.22 -14.91
C TRP A 51 12.81 -22.22 -14.20
N GLN A 52 12.25 -21.09 -13.75
CA GLN A 52 12.96 -19.95 -13.16
C GLN A 52 13.97 -19.25 -14.09
N GLU A 53 14.00 -19.61 -15.38
CA GLU A 53 14.82 -18.89 -16.36
C GLU A 53 14.22 -17.48 -16.55
N LEU A 54 15.04 -16.44 -16.46
CA LEU A 54 14.56 -15.07 -16.63
C LEU A 54 14.28 -14.76 -18.11
N ASN A 55 13.22 -14.00 -18.34
CA ASN A 55 12.87 -13.40 -19.62
C ASN A 55 12.19 -12.05 -19.39
N GLY A 56 11.94 -11.29 -20.46
CA GLY A 56 11.36 -9.94 -20.36
C GLY A 56 10.02 -9.90 -19.61
N LEU A 57 9.12 -10.88 -19.84
CA LEU A 57 7.82 -10.94 -19.17
C LEU A 57 7.94 -11.22 -17.67
N LEU A 58 8.84 -12.12 -17.27
CA LEU A 58 9.07 -12.42 -15.86
C LEU A 58 9.77 -11.27 -15.14
N CYS A 59 10.72 -10.64 -15.83
CA CYS A 59 11.41 -9.45 -15.35
C CYS A 59 10.44 -8.29 -15.09
N GLN A 60 9.57 -8.00 -16.06
CA GLN A 60 8.53 -6.98 -15.92
C GLN A 60 7.56 -7.36 -14.79
N GLY A 61 7.09 -8.61 -14.74
CA GLY A 61 6.15 -9.04 -13.70
C GLY A 61 6.69 -8.86 -12.28
N ARG A 62 7.99 -9.11 -12.04
CA ARG A 62 8.62 -8.82 -10.74
C ARG A 62 8.79 -7.31 -10.48
N LEU A 63 9.01 -6.49 -11.50
CA LEU A 63 8.97 -5.03 -11.34
C LEU A 63 7.58 -4.55 -10.95
N ASP A 64 6.54 -5.08 -11.60
CA ASP A 64 5.14 -4.74 -11.29
C ASP A 64 4.82 -5.10 -9.83
N LEU A 65 5.31 -6.24 -9.33
CA LEU A 65 5.16 -6.60 -7.91
C LEU A 65 5.87 -5.62 -6.97
N LEU A 66 7.08 -5.17 -7.31
CA LEU A 66 7.80 -4.17 -6.52
C LEU A 66 7.06 -2.82 -6.52
N ASP A 67 6.45 -2.44 -7.64
CA ASP A 67 5.63 -1.23 -7.74
C ASP A 67 4.35 -1.34 -6.91
N MET A 68 3.72 -2.52 -6.88
CA MET A 68 2.62 -2.78 -5.96
C MET A 68 3.05 -2.69 -4.49
N GLU A 69 4.26 -3.14 -4.14
CA GLU A 69 4.78 -2.97 -2.77
C GLU A 69 4.98 -1.51 -2.40
N PHE A 70 5.44 -0.65 -3.33
CA PHE A 70 5.53 0.79 -3.10
C PHE A 70 4.15 1.37 -2.78
N ALA A 71 3.15 1.04 -3.61
CA ALA A 71 1.78 1.50 -3.40
C ALA A 71 1.21 1.03 -2.04
N LEU A 72 1.52 -0.20 -1.61
CA LEU A 72 1.07 -0.70 -0.30
C LEU A 72 1.72 0.05 0.87
N VAL A 73 3.01 0.36 0.78
CA VAL A 73 3.70 1.16 1.80
C VAL A 73 3.09 2.55 1.87
N ASP A 74 2.86 3.19 0.72
CA ASP A 74 2.24 4.52 0.65
C ASP A 74 0.81 4.53 1.24
N ASP A 75 -0.02 3.54 0.86
CA ASP A 75 -1.38 3.36 1.38
C ASP A 75 -1.36 3.15 2.91
N TYR A 76 -0.46 2.31 3.41
CA TYR A 76 -0.27 2.09 4.85
C TYR A 76 0.08 3.39 5.56
N GLU A 77 1.11 4.09 5.09
CA GLU A 77 1.59 5.30 5.74
C GLU A 77 0.54 6.40 5.73
N GLN A 78 -0.18 6.56 4.62
CA GLN A 78 -1.28 7.52 4.53
C GLN A 78 -2.40 7.17 5.50
N CYS A 79 -2.81 5.90 5.56
CA CYS A 79 -3.85 5.47 6.48
C CYS A 79 -3.44 5.63 7.95
N ALA A 80 -2.19 5.26 8.30
CA ALA A 80 -1.64 5.42 9.63
C ALA A 80 -1.59 6.90 10.07
N ARG A 81 -1.16 7.80 9.18
CA ARG A 81 -1.19 9.26 9.42
C ARG A 81 -2.60 9.79 9.66
N ASN A 82 -3.60 9.19 9.02
CA ASN A 82 -5.02 9.55 9.15
C ASN A 82 -5.72 8.88 10.34
N GLY A 83 -4.98 8.18 11.21
CA GLY A 83 -5.51 7.57 12.43
C GLY A 83 -5.89 6.08 12.29
N GLY A 84 -5.64 5.47 11.13
CA GLY A 84 -5.76 4.04 10.92
C GLY A 84 -4.93 3.24 11.92
N LYS A 85 -5.48 2.14 12.42
CA LYS A 85 -4.83 1.27 13.41
C LYS A 85 -4.51 -0.06 12.76
N PHE A 86 -3.23 -0.42 12.77
CA PHE A 86 -2.73 -1.67 12.22
C PHE A 86 -2.12 -2.53 13.32
N PRO A 87 -2.15 -3.88 13.17
CA PRO A 87 -1.37 -4.77 14.01
C PRO A 87 0.12 -4.41 13.98
N GLU A 88 0.83 -4.62 15.09
CA GLU A 88 2.27 -4.34 15.19
C GLU A 88 3.08 -5.09 14.12
N GLN A 89 2.68 -6.31 13.80
CA GLN A 89 3.31 -7.10 12.74
C GLN A 89 3.21 -6.40 11.37
N THR A 90 2.05 -5.83 11.05
CA THR A 90 1.85 -5.07 9.80
C THR A 90 2.73 -3.82 9.79
N ALA A 91 2.78 -3.08 10.90
CA ALA A 91 3.62 -1.89 11.00
C ALA A 91 5.11 -2.21 10.78
N ARG A 92 5.62 -3.26 11.43
CA ARG A 92 7.00 -3.73 11.24
C ARG A 92 7.26 -4.18 9.79
N ALA A 93 6.32 -4.91 9.19
CA ALA A 93 6.46 -5.37 7.81
C ALA A 93 6.47 -4.21 6.81
N MET A 94 5.65 -3.17 7.01
CA MET A 94 5.63 -2.00 6.12
C MET A 94 6.89 -1.15 6.29
N GLN A 95 7.42 -1.03 7.51
CA GLN A 95 8.69 -0.36 7.76
C GLN A 95 9.86 -1.07 7.06
N ASP A 96 10.00 -2.39 7.26
CA ASP A 96 11.05 -3.18 6.61
C ASP A 96 10.97 -3.10 5.08
N ARG A 97 9.75 -3.14 4.53
CA ARG A 97 9.56 -2.92 3.10
C ARG A 97 10.04 -1.54 2.67
N SER A 98 9.59 -0.48 3.35
CA SER A 98 9.95 0.91 3.03
C SER A 98 11.47 1.11 3.00
N ASP A 99 12.17 0.61 4.02
CA ASP A 99 13.62 0.76 4.17
C ASP A 99 14.41 0.08 3.02
N ASN A 100 13.87 -1.00 2.44
CA ASN A 100 14.60 -1.83 1.49
C ASN A 100 14.08 -1.75 0.04
N LEU A 101 12.91 -1.15 -0.20
CA LEU A 101 12.22 -1.27 -1.49
C LEU A 101 12.97 -0.65 -2.66
N ALA A 102 13.54 0.55 -2.45
CA ALA A 102 14.32 1.24 -3.47
C ALA A 102 15.57 0.44 -3.87
N ALA A 103 16.25 -0.15 -2.88
CA ALA A 103 17.42 -1.00 -3.12
C ALA A 103 17.04 -2.27 -3.88
N ARG A 104 15.95 -2.94 -3.47
CA ARG A 104 15.42 -4.13 -4.15
C ARG A 104 15.02 -3.83 -5.60
N LYS A 105 14.35 -2.71 -5.86
CA LYS A 105 13.97 -2.30 -7.21
C LYS A 105 15.19 -2.01 -8.07
N SER A 106 16.17 -1.27 -7.55
CA SER A 106 17.41 -0.98 -8.27
C SER A 106 18.16 -2.27 -8.63
N ALA A 107 18.36 -3.16 -7.66
CA ALA A 107 19.02 -4.45 -7.89
C ALA A 107 18.28 -5.32 -8.92
N TRP A 108 16.95 -5.27 -8.92
CA TRP A 108 16.15 -6.01 -9.91
C TRP A 108 16.28 -5.40 -11.32
N ILE A 109 16.28 -4.07 -11.45
CA ILE A 109 16.52 -3.38 -12.72
C ILE A 109 17.90 -3.74 -13.29
N ASP A 110 18.94 -3.75 -12.45
CA ASP A 110 20.30 -4.11 -12.88
C ASP A 110 20.35 -5.56 -13.39
N THR A 111 19.68 -6.48 -12.70
CA THR A 111 19.58 -7.89 -13.09
C THR A 111 18.80 -8.09 -14.39
N CYS A 112 17.67 -7.39 -14.52
CA CYS A 112 16.73 -7.58 -15.62
C CYS A 112 16.98 -6.69 -16.84
N GLY A 113 17.86 -5.69 -16.72
CA GLY A 113 18.21 -4.77 -17.80
C GLY A 113 18.53 -5.45 -19.15
N PRO A 114 19.29 -6.58 -19.19
CA PRO A 114 19.52 -7.32 -20.43
C PRO A 114 18.26 -7.93 -21.07
N TYR A 115 17.26 -8.30 -20.26
CA TYR A 115 16.04 -8.98 -20.70
C TYR A 115 14.92 -8.03 -21.12
N MET A 116 15.01 -6.74 -20.78
CA MET A 116 13.98 -5.73 -21.05
C MET A 116 14.33 -4.73 -22.17
N LYS A 117 15.51 -4.87 -22.79
CA LYS A 117 15.96 -4.04 -23.93
C LYS A 117 15.61 -4.63 -25.30
N GLN A 118 14.90 -5.75 -25.32
CA GLN A 118 14.44 -6.45 -26.52
C GLN A 118 13.03 -5.98 -26.86
#